data_AF-A0A7G2K2B3-F1
#
_entry.id   AF-A0A7G2K2B3-F1
#
_cell.length_a   1.000
_cell.length_b   1.000
_cell.length_c   1.000
_cell.angle_alpha   90.00
_cell.angle_beta   90.00
_cell.angle_gamma   90.00
#
_symmetry.space_group_name_H-M   'P 1'
#
loop_
_entity.id
_entity.type
_entity.pdbx_description
1 polymer ?
#
loop_
_entity_poly.entity_id
_entity_poly.type
_entity_poly.pdbx_seq_one_letter_code
_entity_poly.pdbx_strand_id
1 'polypeptide(L)'
;MYISFRSKKLDSSQVTDYINRVVKPQFFTIEGVAEVQVFGAAEYALRIWLDPQKMAAQNLSVPTVMSALSANNVQTAAGNDNGYYVSYRNKVETTTKSVEQLSN
;
A
#
# COMPACT_ATOMS: atom_id res chain seq x y z
N MET A 1 1.94 13.11 27.00
CA MET A 1 2.81 14.00 26.20
C MET A 1 2.21 14.13 24.81
N TYR A 2 2.24 15.32 24.19
CA TYR A 2 1.77 15.52 22.82
C TYR A 2 2.90 16.03 21.94
N ILE A 3 3.05 15.46 20.75
CA ILE A 3 4.07 15.84 19.78
C ILE A 3 3.36 16.14 18.46
N SER A 4 3.67 17.29 17.86
CA SER A 4 3.10 17.71 16.58
C SER A 4 4.12 17.56 15.46
N PHE A 5 3.71 16.96 14.35
CA PHE A 5 4.54 16.80 13.15
C PHE A 5 4.08 17.78 12.07
N ARG A 6 5.04 18.47 11.44
CA ARG A 6 4.79 19.37 10.31
C ARG A 6 5.90 19.20 9.28
N SER A 7 5.54 19.18 8.01
CA SER A 7 6.49 19.12 6.88
C SER A 7 6.12 20.15 5.83
N LYS A 8 7.13 20.73 5.19
CA LYS A 8 6.97 21.57 3.98
C LYS A 8 7.15 20.77 2.68
N LYS A 9 7.59 19.51 2.78
CA LYS A 9 7.91 18.63 1.64
C LYS A 9 6.94 17.48 1.47
N LEU A 10 6.40 16.96 2.58
CA LEU A 10 5.49 15.83 2.60
C LEU A 10 4.06 16.35 2.75
N ASP A 11 3.13 15.76 2.00
CA ASP A 11 1.71 15.98 2.22
C ASP A 11 1.23 15.32 3.54
N SER A 12 0.02 15.65 3.98
CA SER A 12 -0.52 15.15 5.26
C SER A 12 -0.56 13.62 5.34
N SER A 13 -0.84 12.94 4.23
CA SER A 13 -0.88 11.48 4.19
C SER A 13 0.51 10.84 4.26
N GLN A 14 1.49 11.43 3.57
CA GLN A 14 2.89 11.01 3.61
C GLN A 14 3.51 11.25 5.00
N VAL A 15 3.16 12.36 5.65
CA VAL A 15 3.55 12.59 7.05
C VAL A 15 2.94 11.53 7.97
N THR A 16 1.67 11.19 7.78
CA THR A 16 0.98 10.14 8.55
C THR A 16 1.65 8.77 8.33
N ASP A 17 1.96 8.40 7.08
CA ASP A 17 2.67 7.15 6.75
C ASP A 17 4.04 7.09 7.44
N TYR A 18 4.81 8.19 7.36
CA TYR A 18 6.11 8.28 8.00
C TYR A 18 6.01 8.14 9.53
N ILE A 19 5.02 8.77 10.15
CA ILE A 19 4.77 8.64 11.59
C ILE A 19 4.49 7.17 11.93
N ASN A 20 3.62 6.51 11.19
CA ASN A 20 3.22 5.14 11.47
C ASN A 20 4.35 4.12 11.25
N ARG A 21 5.14 4.29 10.19
CA ARG A 21 6.16 3.30 9.77
C ARG A 21 7.52 3.49 10.41
N VAL A 22 7.87 4.72 10.79
CA VAL A 22 9.20 5.05 11.30
C VAL A 22 9.14 5.55 12.73
N VAL A 23 8.32 6.58 12.99
CA VAL A 23 8.33 7.28 14.27
C VAL A 23 7.69 6.46 15.39
N LYS A 24 6.50 5.91 15.15
CA LYS A 24 5.75 5.12 16.13
C LYS A 24 6.53 3.90 16.63
N PRO A 25 7.18 3.08 15.76
CA PRO A 25 8.05 1.99 16.21
C PRO A 25 9.21 2.46 17.09
N GLN A 26 9.83 3.60 16.77
CA GLN A 26 10.93 4.15 17.58
C GLN A 26 10.46 4.53 18.99
N PHE A 27 9.26 5.12 19.14
CA PHE A 27 8.72 5.43 20.46
C PHE A 27 8.47 4.18 21.33
N PHE A 28 8.07 3.05 20.72
CA PHE A 28 7.90 1.81 21.47
C PHE A 28 9.21 1.19 21.97
N THR A 29 10.37 1.66 21.51
CA THR A 29 11.68 1.21 22.03
C THR A 29 12.10 1.94 23.31
N ILE A 30 11.42 3.02 23.68
CA ILE A 30 11.75 3.81 24.87
C ILE A 30 11.07 3.18 26.08
N GLU A 31 11.85 2.85 27.11
CA GLU A 31 11.32 2.33 28.37
C GLU A 31 10.31 3.30 29.01
N GLY A 32 9.17 2.75 29.45
CA GLY A 32 8.09 3.52 30.06
C GLY A 32 7.02 4.04 29.09
N VAL A 33 7.15 3.80 27.77
CA VAL A 33 6.10 4.11 26.80
C VAL A 33 5.09 2.96 26.74
N ALA A 34 3.86 3.21 27.23
CA ALA A 34 2.77 2.23 27.19
C ALA A 34 2.00 2.23 25.85
N GLU A 35 1.70 3.42 25.31
CA GLU A 35 0.90 3.56 24.09
C GLU A 35 1.26 4.83 23.32
N VAL A 36 1.19 4.74 21.99
CA VAL A 36 1.37 5.87 21.07
C VAL A 36 0.15 5.98 20.16
N GLN A 37 -0.66 7.03 20.37
CA GLN A 37 -1.83 7.34 19.57
C GLN A 37 -1.53 8.46 18.56
N VAL A 38 -2.02 8.29 17.32
CA VAL A 38 -1.84 9.27 16.24
C VAL A 38 -3.19 9.94 15.98
N PHE A 39 -3.25 11.26 16.16
CA PHE A 39 -4.45 12.07 15.94
C PHE A 39 -4.37 12.82 14.61
N GLY A 40 -5.50 12.93 13.90
CA GLY A 40 -5.56 13.63 12.60
C GLY A 40 -4.85 12.89 11.47
N ALA A 41 -4.66 11.57 11.61
CA ALA A 41 -4.08 10.73 10.59
C ALA A 41 -4.87 10.82 9.28
N ALA A 42 -4.19 11.20 8.20
CA ALA A 42 -4.69 11.01 6.84
C ALA A 42 -4.13 9.68 6.34
N GLU A 43 -4.84 8.58 6.55
CA GLU A 43 -4.38 7.28 6.06
C GLU A 43 -4.20 7.32 4.54
N TYR A 44 -3.05 6.81 4.09
CA TYR A 44 -2.75 6.69 2.67
C TYR A 44 -3.65 5.61 2.09
N ALA A 45 -4.58 6.02 1.24
CA ALA A 45 -5.45 5.13 0.49
C ALA A 45 -5.39 5.52 -0.99
N LEU A 46 -5.18 4.52 -1.83
CA LEU A 46 -5.35 4.67 -3.26
C LEU A 46 -6.85 4.72 -3.57
N ARG A 47 -7.28 5.73 -4.33
CA ARG A 47 -8.66 5.89 -4.77
C ARG A 47 -8.76 5.75 -6.29
N ILE A 48 -9.69 4.91 -6.75
CA ILE A 48 -9.99 4.71 -8.17
C ILE A 48 -11.36 5.30 -8.45
N TRP A 49 -11.41 6.30 -9.33
CA TRP A 49 -12.65 6.93 -9.76
C TRP A 49 -13.07 6.33 -11.11
N LEU A 50 -14.20 5.64 -11.12
CA LEU A 50 -14.73 5.01 -12.32
C LEU A 50 -15.53 6.04 -13.14
N ASP A 51 -15.26 6.08 -14.45
CA ASP A 51 -15.99 6.90 -15.41
C ASP A 51 -17.11 6.06 -16.07
N PRO A 52 -18.39 6.29 -15.73
CA PRO A 52 -19.50 5.48 -16.22
C PRO A 52 -19.69 5.60 -17.74
N GLN A 53 -19.32 6.72 -18.37
CA GLN A 53 -19.46 6.89 -19.82
C GLN A 53 -18.44 6.02 -20.56
N LYS A 54 -17.18 6.01 -20.09
CA LYS A 54 -16.14 5.15 -20.66
C LYS A 54 -16.42 3.67 -20.43
N MET A 55 -16.95 3.32 -19.26
CA MET A 55 -17.36 1.94 -18.97
C MET A 55 -18.49 1.49 -19.89
N ALA A 56 -19.50 2.33 -20.12
CA ALA A 56 -20.59 2.04 -21.05
C ALA A 56 -20.08 1.86 -22.49
N ALA A 57 -19.16 2.72 -22.94
CA ALA A 57 -18.54 2.62 -24.27
C ALA A 57 -17.73 1.33 -24.47
N GLN A 58 -17.19 0.77 -23.38
CA GLN A 58 -16.41 -0.48 -23.39
C GLN A 58 -17.24 -1.71 -22.95
N ASN A 59 -18.55 -1.55 -22.77
CA ASN A 59 -19.45 -2.60 -22.28
C ASN A 59 -18.99 -3.24 -20.95
N LEU A 60 -18.38 -2.44 -20.07
CA LEU A 60 -17.83 -2.88 -18.78
C LEU A 60 -18.81 -2.61 -17.63
N SER A 61 -18.96 -3.60 -16.75
CA SER A 61 -19.72 -3.47 -15.51
C SER A 61 -18.81 -3.16 -14.32
N VAL A 62 -19.36 -2.48 -13.29
CA VAL A 62 -18.60 -2.20 -12.04
C VAL A 62 -18.08 -3.48 -11.37
N PRO A 63 -18.86 -4.57 -11.24
CA PRO A 63 -18.35 -5.83 -10.71
C PRO A 63 -17.17 -6.40 -11.51
N THR A 64 -17.18 -6.26 -12.84
CA THR A 64 -16.08 -6.73 -13.70
C THR A 64 -14.79 -5.96 -13.41
N VAL A 65 -14.86 -4.63 -13.28
CA VAL A 65 -13.70 -3.79 -12.98
C VAL A 65 -13.14 -4.10 -11.59
N MET A 66 -14.01 -4.24 -10.58
CA MET A 66 -13.58 -4.60 -9.22
C MET A 66 -12.91 -5.97 -9.15
N SER A 67 -13.41 -6.94 -9.91
CA SER A 67 -12.83 -8.29 -9.99
C SER A 67 -11.45 -8.27 -10.66
N ALA A 68 -11.30 -7.51 -11.75
CA ALA A 68 -10.02 -7.34 -12.44
C ALA A 68 -8.97 -6.64 -11.55
N LEU A 69 -9.37 -5.58 -10.83
CA LEU A 69 -8.47 -4.90 -9.89
C LEU A 69 -8.01 -5.83 -8.77
N SER A 70 -8.92 -6.63 -8.23
CA SER A 70 -8.60 -7.60 -7.16
C SER A 70 -7.68 -8.72 -7.66
N ALA A 71 -7.91 -9.21 -8.88
CA ALA A 71 -7.10 -10.27 -9.49
C ALA A 71 -5.68 -9.81 -9.86
N ASN A 72 -5.51 -8.54 -10.22
CA ASN A 72 -4.20 -7.96 -10.55
C ASN A 72 -3.44 -7.42 -9.33
N ASN A 73 -4.11 -7.22 -8.20
CA ASN A 73 -3.48 -6.83 -6.93
C ASN A 73 -3.37 -8.02 -5.95
N VAL A 74 -2.88 -9.15 -6.45
CA VAL A 74 -2.63 -10.35 -5.63
C VAL A 74 -1.16 -10.37 -5.23
N GLN A 75 -0.82 -10.63 -3.97
CA GLN A 75 0.56 -10.89 -3.54
C GLN A 75 0.84 -12.39 -3.62
N THR A 76 1.56 -12.86 -4.66
CA THR A 76 1.85 -14.29 -4.86
C THR A 76 3.31 -14.59 -4.50
N ALA A 77 3.53 -15.58 -3.64
CA ALA A 77 4.86 -16.16 -3.45
C ALA A 77 5.17 -17.06 -4.65
N ALA A 78 6.27 -16.78 -5.36
CA ALA A 78 6.62 -17.49 -6.59
C ALA A 78 7.23 -18.88 -6.39
N GLY A 79 7.30 -19.35 -5.14
CA GLY A 79 7.94 -20.61 -4.78
C GLY A 79 9.46 -20.61 -4.99
N ASN A 80 10.08 -21.76 -4.73
CA ASN A 80 11.49 -22.01 -5.01
C ASN A 80 11.59 -23.20 -5.95
N ASP A 81 12.51 -23.14 -6.90
CA ASP A 81 12.92 -24.30 -7.68
C ASP A 81 14.19 -24.91 -7.06
N ASN A 82 14.24 -26.24 -6.92
CA ASN A 82 15.35 -26.93 -6.26
C ASN A 82 16.06 -27.84 -7.27
N GLY A 83 17.26 -27.44 -7.69
CA GLY A 83 18.21 -28.31 -8.38
C GLY A 83 19.01 -29.18 -7.40
N TYR A 84 19.64 -30.24 -7.88
CA TYR A 84 20.39 -31.22 -7.07
C TYR A 84 21.44 -30.63 -6.09
N TYR A 85 21.96 -29.43 -6.37
CA TYR A 85 22.95 -28.74 -5.52
C TYR A 85 22.62 -27.25 -5.24
N VAL A 86 21.49 -26.71 -5.74
CA VAL A 86 21.19 -25.27 -5.63
C VAL A 86 19.68 -25.04 -5.55
N SER A 87 19.24 -24.18 -4.64
CA SER A 87 17.86 -23.68 -4.61
C SER A 87 17.79 -22.29 -5.25
N TYR A 88 16.89 -22.13 -6.21
CA TYR A 88 16.58 -20.86 -6.87
C TYR A 88 15.28 -20.34 -6.25
N ARG A 89 15.41 -19.27 -5.46
CA ARG A 89 14.25 -18.56 -4.91
C ARG A 89 13.69 -17.64 -5.98
N ASN A 90 12.49 -17.94 -6.47
CA ASN A 90 11.80 -17.05 -7.37
C ASN A 90 11.15 -15.93 -6.54
N LYS A 91 11.36 -14.68 -6.96
CA LYS A 91 10.69 -13.51 -6.37
C LYS A 91 9.85 -12.87 -7.48
N VAL A 92 8.53 -13.01 -7.38
CA VAL A 92 7.60 -12.31 -8.27
C VAL A 92 7.06 -11.11 -7.51
N GLU A 93 7.16 -9.92 -8.10
CA GLU A 93 6.57 -8.71 -7.55
C GLU A 93 5.19 -8.51 -8.18
N THR A 94 4.14 -8.96 -7.48
CA THR A 94 2.76 -8.90 -7.98
C THR A 94 1.92 -7.80 -7.31
N THR A 95 2.49 -7.07 -6.34
CA THR A 95 1.79 -5.96 -5.69
C THR A 95 1.96 -4.68 -6.49
N THR A 96 0.85 -4.02 -6.81
CA THR A 96 0.84 -2.74 -7.50
C THR A 96 1.28 -1.63 -6.54
N LYS A 97 2.45 -1.05 -6.76
CA LYS A 97 3.08 -0.07 -5.84
C LYS A 97 2.82 1.38 -6.24
N SER A 98 2.33 1.63 -7.45
CA SER A 98 2.07 2.98 -7.97
C SER A 98 0.83 3.06 -8.86
N VAL A 99 0.33 4.27 -9.09
CA VAL A 99 -0.86 4.55 -9.91
C VAL A 99 -0.63 4.12 -11.37
N GLU A 100 0.58 4.30 -11.88
CA GLU A 100 0.97 3.92 -13.24
C GLU A 100 0.90 2.41 -13.46
N GLN A 101 1.22 1.62 -12.42
CA GLN A 101 1.13 0.17 -12.49
C GLN A 101 -0.31 -0.35 -12.44
N LEU A 102 -1.28 0.46 -11.99
CA LEU A 102 -2.71 0.12 -12.01
C LEU A 102 -3.43 0.53 -13.29
N SER A 103 -2.80 1.41 -14.07
CA SER A 103 -3.36 1.87 -15.35
C SER A 103 -3.09 0.89 -16.49
N ASN A 104 -2.15 -0.04 -16.32
CA ASN A 104 -1.79 -1.08 -17.29
C ASN A 104 -2.43 -2.41 -16.91
#